data_AF-A0A259M2C9-F1
#
_entry.id   AF-A0A259M2C9-F1
#
_cell.length_a   1.000
_cell.length_b   1.000
_cell.length_c   1.000
_cell.angle_alpha   90.00
_cell.angle_beta   90.00
_cell.angle_gamma   90.00
#
_symmetry.space_group_name_H-M   'P 1'
#
loop_
_entity.id
_entity.type
_entity.pdbx_description
1 polymer ?
#
loop_
_entity_poly.entity_id
_entity_poly.type
_entity_poly.pdbx_seq_one_letter_code
_entity_poly.pdbx_strand_id
1 'polypeptide(L)'
;MQPPEPVLRGSAEAPTSPRLLARPLDFISEDHLRERQICAVIDGLATAVVFDPKQATAVLRFLNEELNVHLRDEAEDLFPLLARRCTKEDAIEGVIDRIRADQDEVMRLLPRVRSLLAGCLDSGGKPTAEERAVLSRFAGHVRRHLVAENAILLPIARARLTRADLRSLAKHMQTRRGLPELAETTDAE
;
A
#
# COMPACT_ATOMS: atom_id res chain seq x y z
N MET A 1 -11.19 23.51 26.27
CA MET A 1 -11.17 22.30 25.42
C MET A 1 -11.22 22.77 23.98
N GLN A 2 -10.10 22.65 23.27
CA GLN A 2 -10.01 22.99 21.86
C GLN A 2 -10.70 21.87 21.06
N PRO A 3 -11.54 22.18 20.06
CA PRO A 3 -12.14 21.15 19.23
C PRO A 3 -11.03 20.36 18.51
N PRO A 4 -11.19 19.06 18.27
CA PRO A 4 -10.24 18.30 17.46
C PRO A 4 -10.18 18.93 16.06
N GLU A 5 -8.97 19.21 15.59
CA GLU A 5 -8.75 19.69 14.23
C GLU A 5 -9.37 18.70 13.22
N PRO A 6 -9.94 19.20 12.12
CA PRO A 6 -10.43 18.33 11.07
C PRO A 6 -9.27 17.48 10.57
N VAL A 7 -9.42 16.16 10.56
CA VAL A 7 -8.47 15.22 9.98
C VAL A 7 -8.25 15.65 8.53
N LEU A 8 -7.14 16.34 8.26
CA LEU A 8 -6.71 16.63 6.90
C LEU A 8 -6.64 15.29 6.15
N ARG A 9 -7.26 15.22 4.98
CA ARG A 9 -6.92 14.15 4.03
C ARG A 9 -5.40 14.16 3.82
N GLY A 10 -4.79 12.99 3.95
CA GLY A 10 -3.53 12.69 3.27
C GLY A 10 -2.25 13.30 3.84
N SER A 11 -2.06 13.41 5.16
CA SER A 11 -0.69 13.62 5.67
C SER A 11 0.22 12.42 5.37
N ALA A 12 -0.37 11.23 5.14
CA ALA A 12 0.32 9.96 4.91
C ALA A 12 1.24 9.51 6.08
N GLU A 13 1.23 10.25 7.20
CA GLU A 13 2.09 10.00 8.37
C GLU A 13 1.53 8.89 9.29
N ALA A 14 0.22 8.72 9.34
CA ALA A 14 -0.48 7.71 10.14
C ALA A 14 -1.12 6.61 9.28
N PRO A 15 -1.35 5.40 9.82
CA PRO A 15 -2.06 4.33 9.12
C PRO A 15 -3.42 4.79 8.61
N THR A 16 -3.83 4.28 7.45
CA THR A 16 -5.12 4.58 6.84
C THR A 16 -6.26 4.23 7.78
N SER A 17 -7.23 5.14 7.94
CA SER A 17 -8.34 4.94 8.87
C SER A 17 -9.20 3.74 8.45
N PRO A 18 -9.44 2.75 9.34
CA PRO A 18 -10.34 1.63 9.04
C PRO A 18 -11.77 2.04 8.67
N ARG A 19 -12.19 3.26 9.05
CA ARG A 19 -13.50 3.81 8.65
C ARG A 19 -13.65 3.94 7.13
N LEU A 20 -12.54 4.03 6.39
CA LEU A 20 -12.56 4.08 4.93
C LEU A 20 -12.84 2.72 4.27
N LEU A 21 -12.82 1.60 5.02
CA LEU A 21 -13.07 0.27 4.46
C LEU A 21 -14.46 0.11 3.87
N ALA A 22 -15.44 0.95 4.25
CA ALA A 22 -16.75 1.02 3.58
C ALA A 22 -16.65 1.47 2.11
N ARG A 23 -15.54 2.11 1.73
CA ARG A 23 -15.20 2.58 0.39
C ARG A 23 -13.83 2.01 0.00
N PRO A 24 -13.76 0.71 -0.36
CA PRO A 24 -12.49 -0.02 -0.43
C PRO A 24 -11.50 0.57 -1.45
N LEU A 25 -11.97 1.10 -2.57
CA LEU A 25 -11.09 1.77 -3.54
C LEU A 25 -10.52 3.10 -3.04
N ASP A 26 -11.25 3.81 -2.16
CA ASP A 26 -10.73 5.01 -1.51
C ASP A 26 -9.74 4.64 -0.40
N PHE A 27 -9.97 3.53 0.32
CA PHE A 27 -9.02 2.99 1.29
C PHE A 27 -7.68 2.63 0.61
N ILE A 28 -7.72 1.85 -0.48
CA ILE A 28 -6.54 1.49 -1.28
C ILE A 28 -5.82 2.74 -1.80
N SER A 29 -6.57 3.72 -2.30
CA SER A 29 -5.99 4.98 -2.76
C SER A 29 -5.28 5.77 -1.65
N GLU A 30 -5.74 5.70 -0.40
CA GLU A 30 -5.07 6.34 0.75
C GLU A 30 -3.84 5.53 1.22
N ASP A 31 -3.91 4.19 1.17
CA ASP A 31 -2.73 3.33 1.39
C ASP A 31 -1.61 3.69 0.39
N HIS A 32 -1.95 3.93 -0.88
CA HIS A 32 -0.96 4.35 -1.89
C HIS A 32 -0.28 5.68 -1.55
N LEU A 33 -0.98 6.63 -0.91
CA LEU A 33 -0.37 7.88 -0.45
C LEU A 33 0.64 7.59 0.67
N ARG A 34 0.28 6.70 1.60
CA ARG A 34 1.16 6.24 2.67
C ARG A 34 2.39 5.51 2.15
N GLU A 35 2.23 4.60 1.20
CA GLU A 35 3.33 3.90 0.55
C GLU A 35 4.29 4.85 -0.17
N ARG A 36 3.75 5.85 -0.87
CA ARG A 36 4.56 6.88 -1.52
C ARG A 36 5.39 7.67 -0.52
N GLN A 37 4.79 8.03 0.63
CA GLN A 37 5.49 8.73 1.70
C GLN A 37 6.60 7.87 2.31
N ILE A 38 6.32 6.58 2.56
CA ILE A 38 7.33 5.64 3.05
C ILE A 38 8.48 5.47 2.05
N CYS A 39 8.20 5.45 0.75
CA CYS A 39 9.25 5.44 -0.27
C CYS A 39 10.14 6.69 -0.18
N ALA A 40 9.56 7.89 0.05
CA ALA A 40 10.34 9.10 0.24
C ALA A 40 11.25 9.03 1.48
N VAL A 41 10.75 8.44 2.57
CA VAL A 41 11.56 8.18 3.79
C VAL A 41 12.69 7.18 3.50
N ILE A 42 12.41 6.12 2.73
CA ILE A 42 13.42 5.13 2.32
C ILE A 42 14.53 5.78 1.49
N ASP A 43 14.20 6.65 0.53
CA ASP A 43 15.20 7.39 -0.25
C ASP A 43 16.03 8.33 0.64
N GLY A 44 15.39 8.96 1.62
CA GLY A 44 16.07 9.76 2.65
C GLY A 44 17.10 8.93 3.40
N LEU A 45 16.71 7.77 3.93
CA LEU A 45 17.63 6.84 4.61
C LEU A 45 18.75 6.35 3.68
N ALA A 46 18.45 6.11 2.41
CA ALA A 46 19.41 5.66 1.41
C ALA A 46 20.44 6.73 1.03
N THR A 47 20.15 8.02 1.23
CA THR A 47 21.04 9.13 0.86
C THR A 47 21.62 9.87 2.06
N ALA A 48 21.07 9.65 3.27
CA ALA A 48 21.47 10.39 4.46
C ALA A 48 22.93 10.13 4.88
N VAL A 49 23.60 11.22 5.25
CA VAL A 49 24.94 11.21 5.85
C VAL A 49 24.91 10.63 7.26
N VAL A 50 23.88 11.00 8.02
CA VAL A 50 23.56 10.51 9.37
C VAL A 50 22.30 9.67 9.29
N PHE A 51 22.35 8.44 9.80
CA PHE A 51 21.19 7.56 9.85
C PHE A 51 20.19 8.06 10.90
N ASP A 52 18.90 8.13 10.56
CA ASP A 52 17.84 8.53 11.49
C ASP A 52 17.10 7.27 12.00
N PRO A 53 17.33 6.85 13.26
CA PRO A 53 16.68 5.67 13.81
C PRO A 53 15.15 5.77 13.83
N LYS A 54 14.59 6.98 14.03
CA LYS A 54 13.13 7.16 14.12
C LYS A 54 12.48 6.88 12.77
N GLN A 55 13.08 7.38 11.69
CA GLN A 55 12.62 7.12 10.33
C GLN A 55 12.74 5.64 9.97
N ALA A 56 13.85 5.00 10.32
CA ALA A 56 14.03 3.57 10.08
C ALA A 56 13.02 2.71 10.84
N THR A 57 12.73 3.04 12.11
CA THR A 57 11.67 2.37 12.88
C THR A 57 10.30 2.57 12.25
N ALA A 58 9.97 3.78 11.77
CA ALA A 58 8.70 4.06 11.12
C ALA A 58 8.53 3.23 9.82
N VAL A 59 9.59 3.14 9.01
CA VAL A 59 9.61 2.29 7.81
C VAL A 59 9.43 0.82 8.18
N LEU A 60 10.18 0.30 9.15
CA LEU A 60 10.06 -1.11 9.57
C LEU A 60 8.65 -1.43 10.05
N ARG A 61 8.03 -0.57 10.86
CA ARG A 61 6.65 -0.75 11.31
C ARG A 61 5.71 -0.88 10.11
N PHE A 62 5.78 0.05 9.16
CA PHE A 62 4.95 0.02 7.95
C PHE A 62 5.15 -1.28 7.14
N LEU A 63 6.40 -1.65 6.88
CA LEU A 63 6.74 -2.86 6.12
C LEU A 63 6.28 -4.15 6.83
N ASN A 64 6.22 -4.12 8.17
CA ASN A 64 5.83 -5.28 8.98
C ASN A 64 4.32 -5.43 9.09
N GLU A 65 3.59 -4.32 9.23
CA GLU A 65 2.20 -4.31 9.68
C GLU A 65 1.22 -3.96 8.56
N GLU A 66 1.64 -3.21 7.54
CA GLU A 66 0.73 -2.56 6.59
C GLU A 66 0.93 -3.05 5.15
N LEU A 67 2.18 -3.11 4.67
CA LEU A 67 2.46 -3.44 3.27
C LEU A 67 1.92 -4.81 2.84
N ASN A 68 2.15 -5.85 3.65
CA ASN A 68 1.74 -7.21 3.29
C ASN A 68 0.21 -7.36 3.22
N VAL A 69 -0.54 -6.69 4.10
CA VAL A 69 -2.00 -6.79 4.07
C VAL A 69 -2.57 -6.04 2.86
N HIS A 70 -1.97 -4.90 2.50
CA HIS A 70 -2.32 -4.15 1.30
C HIS A 70 -2.12 -4.97 0.02
N LEU A 71 -0.90 -5.48 -0.22
CA LEU A 71 -0.61 -6.29 -1.42
C LEU A 71 -1.51 -7.52 -1.54
N ARG A 72 -1.94 -8.09 -0.39
CA ARG A 72 -2.89 -9.20 -0.39
C ARG A 72 -4.31 -8.77 -0.77
N ASP A 73 -4.78 -7.60 -0.34
CA ASP A 73 -6.07 -7.06 -0.78
C ASP A 73 -6.11 -6.91 -2.31
N GLU A 74 -4.99 -6.55 -2.91
CA GLU A 74 -4.89 -6.40 -4.35
C GLU A 74 -4.82 -7.75 -5.07
N ALA A 75 -3.84 -8.59 -4.67
CA ALA A 75 -3.53 -9.83 -5.37
C ALA A 75 -4.63 -10.90 -5.26
N GLU A 76 -5.24 -11.02 -4.08
CA GLU A 76 -6.21 -12.06 -3.79
C GLU A 76 -7.65 -11.62 -4.12
N ASP A 77 -7.94 -10.31 -4.15
CA ASP A 77 -9.30 -9.80 -4.33
C ASP A 77 -9.44 -8.81 -5.50
N LEU A 78 -8.76 -7.67 -5.47
CA LEU A 78 -8.97 -6.61 -6.49
C LEU A 78 -8.63 -7.08 -7.91
N PHE A 79 -7.48 -7.72 -8.11
CA PHE A 79 -7.07 -8.19 -9.45
C PHE A 79 -8.01 -9.27 -9.99
N PRO A 80 -8.39 -10.32 -9.22
CA PRO A 80 -9.39 -11.28 -9.67
C PRO A 80 -10.78 -10.69 -9.94
N LEU A 81 -11.20 -9.65 -9.21
CA LEU A 81 -12.46 -8.95 -9.49
C LEU A 81 -12.38 -8.19 -10.82
N LEU A 82 -11.30 -7.47 -11.06
CA LEU A 82 -11.07 -6.75 -12.32
C LEU A 82 -10.98 -7.66 -13.53
N ALA A 83 -10.24 -8.77 -13.43
CA ALA A 83 -10.15 -9.77 -14.49
C ALA A 83 -11.52 -10.34 -14.89
N ARG A 84 -12.46 -10.43 -13.93
CA ARG A 84 -13.83 -10.89 -14.19
C ARG A 84 -14.77 -9.82 -14.75
N ARG A 85 -14.55 -8.55 -14.42
CA ARG A 85 -15.47 -7.44 -14.75
C ARG A 85 -15.07 -6.63 -15.98
N CYS A 86 -13.80 -6.62 -16.34
CA CYS A 86 -13.30 -5.84 -17.48
C CYS A 86 -13.57 -6.55 -18.80
N THR A 87 -13.75 -5.75 -19.85
CA THR A 87 -13.84 -6.24 -21.23
C THR A 87 -12.46 -6.27 -21.87
N LYS A 88 -12.36 -6.83 -23.09
CA LYS A 88 -11.09 -6.86 -23.84
C LYS A 88 -10.59 -5.45 -24.16
N GLU A 89 -11.50 -4.51 -24.40
CA GLU A 89 -11.20 -3.12 -24.72
C GLU A 89 -10.56 -2.37 -23.53
N ASP A 90 -10.80 -2.81 -22.30
CA ASP A 90 -10.15 -2.24 -21.12
C ASP A 90 -8.66 -2.64 -21.03
N ALA A 91 -8.25 -3.71 -21.72
CA ALA A 91 -6.89 -4.24 -21.73
C ALA A 91 -6.27 -4.45 -20.32
N ILE A 92 -7.10 -4.78 -19.32
CA ILE A 92 -6.69 -4.76 -17.90
C ILE A 92 -5.64 -5.82 -17.56
N GLU A 93 -5.63 -6.97 -18.24
CA GLU A 93 -4.76 -8.10 -17.93
C GLU A 93 -3.29 -7.72 -18.01
N GLY A 94 -2.88 -7.05 -19.10
CA GLY A 94 -1.50 -6.59 -19.26
C GLY A 94 -1.07 -5.53 -18.22
N VAL A 95 -2.02 -4.74 -17.71
CA VAL A 95 -1.76 -3.78 -16.62
C VAL A 95 -1.54 -4.53 -15.31
N ILE A 96 -2.40 -5.51 -14.99
CA ILE A 96 -2.26 -6.36 -13.81
C ILE A 96 -0.94 -7.14 -13.84
N ASP A 97 -0.56 -7.72 -14.98
CA ASP A 97 0.69 -8.48 -15.11
C ASP A 97 1.93 -7.61 -14.84
N ARG A 98 1.92 -6.36 -15.33
CA ARG A 98 3.00 -5.40 -15.07
C ARG A 98 3.05 -5.00 -13.59
N ILE A 99 1.91 -4.75 -12.97
CA ILE A 99 1.80 -4.43 -11.54
C ILE A 99 2.36 -5.58 -10.71
N ARG A 100 1.90 -6.82 -10.98
CA ARG A 100 2.38 -8.03 -10.31
C ARG A 100 3.89 -8.21 -10.42
N ALA A 101 4.48 -7.99 -11.59
CA ALA A 101 5.92 -8.11 -11.76
C ALA A 101 6.69 -7.13 -10.84
N ASP A 102 6.20 -5.90 -10.66
CA ASP A 102 6.81 -4.96 -9.71
C ASP A 102 6.52 -5.34 -8.25
N GLN A 103 5.32 -5.84 -7.91
CA GLN A 103 4.98 -6.33 -6.57
C GLN A 103 5.79 -7.58 -6.17
N ASP A 104 6.04 -8.51 -7.09
CA ASP A 104 6.87 -9.69 -6.87
C ASP A 104 8.31 -9.30 -6.53
N GLU A 105 8.86 -8.30 -7.21
CA GLU A 105 10.19 -7.76 -6.90
C GLU A 105 10.23 -7.05 -5.53
N VAL A 106 9.16 -6.34 -5.15
CA VAL A 106 8.99 -5.79 -3.79
C VAL A 106 9.04 -6.90 -2.76
N MET A 107 8.25 -7.97 -2.95
CA MET A 107 8.22 -9.12 -2.05
C MET A 107 9.56 -9.84 -1.97
N ARG A 108 10.28 -9.96 -3.09
CA ARG A 108 11.62 -10.55 -3.16
C ARG A 108 12.65 -9.73 -2.37
N LEU A 109 12.57 -8.40 -2.42
CA LEU A 109 13.49 -7.48 -1.75
C LEU A 109 13.15 -7.25 -0.27
N LEU A 110 11.88 -7.43 0.11
CA LEU A 110 11.35 -7.08 1.42
C LEU A 110 12.13 -7.68 2.61
N PRO A 111 12.49 -8.98 2.65
CA PRO A 111 13.27 -9.55 3.75
C PRO A 111 14.65 -8.87 3.91
N ARG A 112 15.30 -8.53 2.80
CA ARG A 112 16.61 -7.87 2.81
C ARG A 112 16.50 -6.44 3.33
N VAL A 113 15.48 -5.70 2.91
CA VAL A 113 15.20 -4.33 3.43
C VAL A 113 14.92 -4.34 4.93
N ARG A 114 14.12 -5.31 5.41
CA ARG A 114 13.83 -5.44 6.85
C ARG A 114 15.10 -5.74 7.65
N SER A 115 15.90 -6.72 7.19
CA SER A 115 17.15 -7.12 7.85
C SER A 115 18.18 -5.99 7.89
N LEU A 116 18.37 -5.25 6.79
CA LEU A 116 19.38 -4.18 6.75
C LEU A 116 18.99 -3.01 7.65
N LEU A 117 17.71 -2.62 7.68
CA LEU A 117 17.25 -1.51 8.53
C LEU A 117 17.32 -1.88 10.01
N ALA A 118 16.96 -3.12 10.37
CA ALA A 118 17.15 -3.63 11.72
C ALA A 118 18.62 -3.65 12.14
N GLY A 119 19.52 -4.13 11.27
CA GLY A 119 20.96 -4.14 11.56
C GLY A 119 21.56 -2.73 11.74
N CYS A 120 21.07 -1.73 11.00
CA CYS A 120 21.49 -0.34 11.23
C CYS A 120 21.01 0.19 12.59
N LEU A 121 19.80 -0.16 13.02
CA LEU A 121 19.29 0.20 14.34
C LEU A 121 20.09 -0.46 15.47
N ASP A 122 20.38 -1.75 15.33
CA ASP A 122 21.11 -2.52 16.36
C ASP A 122 22.56 -2.05 16.53
N SER A 123 23.23 -1.74 15.42
CA SER A 123 24.63 -1.30 15.43
C SER A 123 24.81 0.20 15.68
N GLY A 124 23.74 1.00 15.57
CA GLY A 124 23.84 2.47 15.46
C GLY A 124 24.55 2.94 14.18
N GLY A 125 24.77 2.03 13.23
CA GLY A 125 25.46 2.27 11.97
C GLY A 125 24.56 2.85 10.88
N LYS A 126 25.14 3.04 9.69
CA LYS A 126 24.42 3.50 8.49
C LYS A 126 24.53 2.47 7.37
N PRO A 127 23.56 2.45 6.42
CA PRO A 127 23.63 1.56 5.27
C PRO A 127 24.91 1.74 4.47
N THR A 128 25.52 0.63 4.07
CA THR A 128 26.61 0.53 3.09
C THR A 128 26.13 0.97 1.70
N ALA A 129 27.07 1.17 0.76
CA ALA A 129 26.71 1.53 -0.62
C ALA A 129 25.79 0.49 -1.29
N GLU A 130 26.03 -0.80 -1.04
CA GLU A 130 25.19 -1.88 -1.57
C GLU A 130 23.79 -1.87 -0.95
N GLU A 131 23.68 -1.67 0.37
CA GLU A 131 22.39 -1.59 1.05
C GLU A 131 21.58 -0.37 0.61
N ARG A 132 22.23 0.76 0.33
CA ARG A 132 21.58 1.95 -0.26
C ARG A 132 21.01 1.65 -1.63
N ALA A 133 21.72 0.86 -2.45
CA ALA A 133 21.22 0.41 -3.75
C ALA A 133 19.99 -0.51 -3.59
N VAL A 134 19.98 -1.40 -2.57
CA VAL A 134 18.82 -2.25 -2.26
C VAL A 134 17.60 -1.40 -1.86
N LEU A 135 17.78 -0.43 -0.96
CA LEU A 135 16.72 0.50 -0.55
C LEU A 135 16.14 1.27 -1.74
N SER A 136 17.01 1.82 -2.58
CA SER A 136 16.61 2.59 -3.76
C SER A 136 15.86 1.73 -4.78
N ARG A 137 16.30 0.47 -5.00
CA ARG A 137 15.61 -0.48 -5.87
C ARG A 137 14.23 -0.82 -5.34
N PHE A 138 14.11 -1.14 -4.05
CA PHE A 138 12.83 -1.44 -3.40
C PHE A 138 11.83 -0.29 -3.59
N ALA A 139 12.21 0.93 -3.21
CA ALA A 139 11.35 2.11 -3.38
C ALA A 139 11.00 2.38 -4.85
N GLY A 140 11.94 2.08 -5.76
CA GLY A 140 11.71 2.16 -7.20
C GLY A 140 10.63 1.21 -7.71
N HIS A 141 10.60 -0.05 -7.26
CA HIS A 141 9.53 -1.01 -7.62
C HIS A 141 8.18 -0.59 -7.04
N VAL A 142 8.14 -0.16 -5.77
CA VAL A 142 6.91 0.33 -5.14
C VAL A 142 6.30 1.48 -5.94
N ARG A 143 7.08 2.52 -6.25
CA ARG A 143 6.59 3.67 -7.02
C ARG A 143 6.04 3.28 -8.39
N ARG A 144 6.63 2.30 -9.06
CA ARG A 144 6.19 1.92 -10.42
C ARG A 144 4.83 1.23 -10.40
N HIS A 145 4.59 0.29 -9.49
CA HIS A 145 3.25 -0.31 -9.39
C HIS A 145 2.22 0.72 -8.92
N LEU A 146 2.54 1.57 -7.94
CA LEU A 146 1.64 2.63 -7.49
C LEU A 146 1.23 3.58 -8.61
N VAL A 147 2.12 3.90 -9.56
CA VAL A 147 1.78 4.74 -10.71
C VAL A 147 0.77 4.03 -11.60
N ALA A 148 0.99 2.76 -11.93
CA ALA A 148 0.07 1.99 -12.77
C ALA A 148 -1.28 1.78 -12.07
N GLU A 149 -1.27 1.48 -10.77
CA GLU A 149 -2.49 1.28 -9.98
C GLU A 149 -3.33 2.56 -9.92
N ASN A 150 -2.72 3.69 -9.57
CA ASN A 150 -3.45 4.95 -9.42
C ASN A 150 -3.91 5.54 -10.76
N ALA A 151 -3.08 5.45 -11.80
CA ALA A 151 -3.37 6.09 -13.09
C ALA A 151 -4.27 5.25 -14.00
N ILE A 152 -4.30 3.92 -13.82
CA ILE A 152 -4.97 3.00 -14.74
C ILE A 152 -5.93 2.07 -14.00
N LEU A 153 -5.42 1.31 -13.03
CA LEU A 153 -6.18 0.23 -12.39
C LEU A 153 -7.38 0.75 -11.58
N LEU A 154 -7.17 1.74 -10.70
CA LEU A 154 -8.22 2.30 -9.85
C LEU A 154 -9.32 3.05 -10.65
N PRO A 155 -9.01 3.86 -11.68
CA PRO A 155 -10.02 4.40 -12.58
C PRO A 155 -10.90 3.32 -13.24
N ILE A 156 -10.28 2.24 -13.74
CA ILE A 156 -11.03 1.12 -14.34
C ILE A 156 -11.87 0.40 -13.28
N ALA A 157 -11.32 0.18 -12.08
CA ALA A 157 -12.06 -0.43 -10.97
C ALA A 157 -13.31 0.37 -10.62
N ARG A 158 -13.22 1.70 -10.56
CA ARG A 158 -14.39 2.58 -10.33
C ARG A 158 -15.44 2.47 -11.44
N ALA A 159 -15.01 2.27 -12.69
CA ALA A 159 -15.91 2.15 -13.83
C ALA A 159 -16.56 0.75 -13.97
N ARG A 160 -15.87 -0.31 -13.56
CA ARG A 160 -16.26 -1.71 -13.85
C ARG A 160 -16.81 -2.47 -12.65
N LEU A 161 -16.38 -2.16 -11.42
CA LEU A 161 -16.81 -2.90 -10.24
C LEU A 161 -18.23 -2.49 -9.83
N THR A 162 -19.06 -3.50 -9.59
CA THR A 162 -20.44 -3.31 -9.12
C THR A 162 -20.47 -3.04 -7.62
N ARG A 163 -21.60 -2.55 -7.12
CA ARG A 163 -21.84 -2.42 -5.68
C ARG A 163 -21.68 -3.75 -4.92
N ALA A 164 -21.94 -4.89 -5.55
CA ALA A 164 -21.77 -6.20 -4.92
C ALA A 164 -20.28 -6.57 -4.80
N ASP A 165 -19.49 -6.30 -5.85
CA ASP A 165 -18.04 -6.54 -5.83
C ASP A 165 -17.36 -5.68 -4.75
N LEU A 166 -17.73 -4.40 -4.66
CA LEU A 166 -17.18 -3.48 -3.66
C LEU A 166 -17.53 -3.91 -2.22
N ARG A 167 -18.75 -4.42 -1.97
CA ARG A 167 -19.10 -4.98 -0.66
C ARG A 167 -18.27 -6.22 -0.32
N SER A 168 -18.09 -7.12 -1.28
CA SER A 168 -17.26 -8.32 -1.08
C SER A 168 -15.80 -7.95 -0.81
N LEU A 169 -15.24 -7.02 -1.57
CA LEU A 169 -13.87 -6.52 -1.37
C LEU A 169 -13.72 -5.90 0.03
N ALA A 170 -14.63 -5.01 0.42
CA ALA A 170 -14.63 -4.39 1.74
C ALA A 170 -14.67 -5.43 2.88
N LYS A 171 -15.51 -6.45 2.75
CA LYS A 171 -15.63 -7.54 3.73
C LYS A 171 -14.32 -8.32 3.88
N HIS A 172 -13.67 -8.67 2.78
CA HIS A 172 -12.40 -9.39 2.81
C HIS A 172 -11.27 -8.52 3.40
N MET A 173 -11.20 -7.25 3.03
CA MET A 173 -10.25 -6.29 3.60
C MET A 173 -10.42 -6.12 5.11
N GLN A 174 -11.66 -6.10 5.61
CA GLN A 174 -11.97 -6.06 7.06
C GLN A 174 -11.54 -7.35 7.76
N THR A 175 -11.88 -8.50 7.18
CA THR A 175 -11.52 -9.83 7.72
C THR A 175 -10.01 -9.98 7.87
N ARG A 176 -9.23 -9.58 6.85
CA ARG A 176 -7.75 -9.62 6.89
C ARG A 176 -7.16 -8.76 8.01
N ARG A 177 -7.89 -7.73 8.44
CA ARG A 177 -7.52 -6.80 9.51
C ARG A 177 -8.15 -7.17 10.87
N GLY A 178 -8.84 -8.30 10.97
CA GLY A 178 -9.48 -8.76 12.21
C GLY A 178 -10.64 -7.88 12.67
N LEU A 179 -11.24 -7.10 11.76
CA LEU A 179 -12.33 -6.19 12.08
C LEU A 179 -13.69 -6.88 11.91
N PRO A 180 -14.70 -6.54 12.73
CA PRO A 180 -16.05 -7.02 12.52
C PRO A 180 -16.60 -6.50 11.20
N GLU A 181 -17.48 -7.29 10.57
CA GLU A 181 -18.18 -6.86 9.37
C GLU A 181 -19.00 -5.61 9.68
N LEU A 182 -18.85 -4.55 8.87
CA LEU A 182 -19.70 -3.37 9.01
C LEU A 182 -21.16 -3.79 8.86
N ALA A 183 -21.98 -3.48 9.87
CA ALA A 183 -23.42 -3.74 9.82
C ALA A 183 -23.99 -3.10 8.55
N GLU A 184 -24.77 -3.87 7.79
CA GLU A 184 -25.49 -3.35 6.62
C GLU A 184 -26.35 -2.18 7.08
N THR A 185 -25.98 -0.96 6.68
CA THR A 185 -26.99 0.09 6.59
C THR A 185 -27.86 -0.32 5.43
N THR A 186 -28.99 -0.96 5.73
CA THR A 186 -30.12 -1.04 4.82
C THR A 186 -30.53 0.39 4.51
N ASP A 187 -29.90 0.99 3.51
CA ASP A 187 -30.50 2.11 2.79
C ASP A 187 -31.70 1.50 2.06
N ALA A 188 -32.81 1.50 2.79
CA ALA A 188 -34.13 1.31 2.26
C ALA A 188 -34.46 2.51 1.34
N GLU A 189 -34.87 2.16 0.12
CA GLU A 189 -35.44 3.01 -0.96
C GLU A 189 -34.50 3.94 -1.74
#